data_AF-A0A7H8KYA6-F1
#
_entry.id   AF-A0A7H8KYA6-F1
#
_cell.length_a   1.000
_cell.length_b   1.000
_cell.length_c   1.000
_cell.angle_alpha   90.00
_cell.angle_beta   90.00
_cell.angle_gamma   90.00
#
_symmetry.space_group_name_H-M   'P 1'
#
loop_
_entity.id
_entity.type
_entity.pdbx_description
1 polymer ?
#
loop_
_entity_poly.entity_id
_entity_poly.type
_entity_poly.pdbx_seq_one_letter_code
_entity_poly.pdbx_strand_id
1 'polypeptide(L)' 'MTVPTRKSHERAGKRSVSLAQSLINEVEERTGRTGFSSVVAEALEEWLAAQKLREVVTADREEFGPVSAEALEQAEREW' A
#
# COMPACT_ATOMS: atom_id res chain seq x y z
N MET A 1 2.41 5.90 -37.37
CA MET A 1 3.57 6.63 -36.80
C MET A 1 3.38 6.66 -35.29
N THR A 2 3.97 5.72 -34.57
CA THR A 2 3.75 5.58 -33.12
C THR A 2 4.84 6.35 -32.39
N VAL A 3 4.46 7.39 -31.66
CA VAL A 3 5.39 8.16 -30.82
C VAL A 3 5.76 7.28 -29.63
N PRO A 4 7.05 6.99 -29.36
CA PRO A 4 7.42 6.31 -28.14
C PRO A 4 7.23 7.30 -26.99
N THR A 5 6.24 7.04 -26.13
CA THR A 5 6.13 7.70 -24.83
C THR A 5 7.40 7.38 -24.05
N ARG A 6 8.33 8.35 -23.95
CA ARG A 6 9.38 8.30 -22.93
C ARG A 6 8.64 8.14 -21.61
N LYS A 7 8.80 6.99 -20.93
CA LYS A 7 8.53 6.91 -19.49
C LYS A 7 9.37 8.01 -18.88
N SER A 8 8.74 9.10 -18.43
CA SER A 8 9.44 10.11 -17.66
C SER A 8 9.98 9.39 -16.43
N HIS A 9 11.31 9.27 -16.31
CA HIS A 9 11.91 8.77 -15.09
C HIS A 9 11.43 9.65 -13.95
N GLU A 10 10.62 9.08 -13.08
CA GLU A 10 10.18 9.74 -11.87
C GLU A 10 11.42 10.15 -11.07
N ARG A 11 11.50 11.43 -10.70
CA ARG A 11 12.65 11.93 -9.95
C ARG A 11 12.50 11.50 -8.49
N ALA A 12 13.49 10.78 -7.98
CA ALA A 12 13.55 10.43 -6.57
C ALA A 12 13.55 11.70 -5.70
N GLY A 13 12.60 11.78 -4.77
CA GLY A 13 12.52 12.84 -3.77
C GLY A 13 13.02 12.35 -2.41
N LYS A 14 13.78 13.18 -1.67
CA LYS A 14 14.19 12.88 -0.30
C LYS A 14 13.29 13.60 0.71
N ARG A 15 12.91 12.88 1.76
CA ARG A 15 12.31 13.42 3.00
C ARG A 15 13.10 12.86 4.18
N SER A 16 13.27 13.65 5.23
CA SER A 16 13.98 13.25 6.44
C SER A 16 13.01 13.24 7.61
N VAL A 17 13.04 12.16 8.39
CA VAL A 17 12.25 12.00 9.62
C VAL A 17 13.13 11.39 10.71
N SER A 18 12.83 11.69 11.97
CA SER A 18 13.47 11.04 13.11
C SER A 18 12.69 9.79 13.49
N LEU A 19 13.38 8.68 13.71
CA LEU A 19 12.81 7.40 14.11
C LEU A 19 13.45 6.93 15.40
N ALA A 20 12.76 6.04 16.12
CA ALA A 20 13.35 5.37 17.27
C ALA A 20 14.55 4.53 16.82
N GLN A 21 15.68 4.66 17.53
CA GLN A 21 16.90 3.92 17.19
C GLN A 21 16.69 2.40 17.21
N SER A 22 15.85 1.91 18.14
CA SER A 22 15.49 0.49 18.21
C SER A 22 14.85 -0.01 16.92
N LEU A 23 13.95 0.78 16.31
CA LEU A 23 13.30 0.43 15.05
C LEU A 23 14.28 0.42 13.89
N ILE A 24 15.19 1.41 13.84
CA ILE A 24 16.26 1.46 12.83
C ILE A 24 17.10 0.19 12.91
N ASN A 25 17.56 -0.15 14.12
CA ASN A 25 18.38 -1.34 14.34
C ASN A 25 17.63 -2.62 13.93
N GLU A 26 16.36 -2.76 14.29
CA GLU A 26 15.56 -3.95 13.96
C GLU A 26 15.39 -4.17 12.46
N VAL A 27 15.26 -3.09 11.68
CA VAL A 27 15.18 -3.16 10.22
C VAL A 27 16.55 -3.50 9.65
N GLU A 28 17.61 -2.79 10.10
CA GLU A 28 18.97 -3.02 9.61
C GLU A 28 19.50 -4.42 9.96
N GLU A 29 19.11 -5.02 11.08
CA GLU A 29 19.44 -6.41 11.44
C GLU A 29 18.86 -7.41 10.43
N ARG A 30 17.68 -7.13 9.86
CA ARG A 30 17.01 -8.02 8.90
C ARG A 30 17.43 -7.78 7.46
N THR A 31 17.70 -6.53 7.08
CA THR A 31 17.91 -6.14 5.68
C THR A 31 19.31 -5.62 5.38
N GLY A 32 20.16 -5.47 6.40
CA GLY A 32 21.40 -4.72 6.31
C GLY A 32 21.17 -3.21 6.16
N ARG A 33 22.25 -2.44 6.31
CA ARG A 33 22.24 -0.97 6.27
C ARG A 33 21.73 -0.37 4.95
N THR A 34 21.92 -1.08 3.83
CA THR A 34 21.45 -0.62 2.51
C THR A 34 19.99 -0.99 2.24
N GLY A 35 19.41 -1.91 3.01
CA GLY A 35 18.03 -2.36 2.82
C GLY A 35 16.97 -1.43 3.43
N PHE A 36 17.37 -0.56 4.36
CA PHE A 36 16.46 0.32 5.07
C PHE A 36 15.57 1.18 4.15
N SER A 37 16.16 1.77 3.09
CA SER A 37 15.39 2.58 2.15
C SER A 37 14.38 1.79 1.32
N SER A 38 14.67 0.52 1.01
CA SER A 38 13.72 -0.35 0.30
C SER A 38 12.52 -0.67 1.18
N VAL A 39 12.78 -1.05 2.44
CA VAL A 39 11.73 -1.32 3.42
C VAL A 39 10.81 -0.10 3.60
N VAL A 40 11.38 1.10 3.71
CA VAL A 40 10.57 2.32 3.83
C VAL A 40 9.74 2.59 2.57
N ALA A 41 10.31 2.39 1.38
CA ALA A 41 9.59 2.58 0.13
C ALA A 41 8.42 1.59 -0.01
N GLU A 42 8.69 0.30 0.20
CA GLU A 42 7.70 -0.78 0.16
C GLU A 42 6.58 -0.55 1.20
N ALA A 43 6.94 -0.23 2.44
CA ALA A 43 5.96 0.06 3.50
C ALA A 43 5.08 1.27 3.17
N LEU A 44 5.62 2.31 2.50
CA LEU A 44 4.83 3.46 2.05
C LEU A 44 3.88 3.09 0.91
N GLU A 45 4.32 2.26 -0.03
CA GLU A 45 3.48 1.75 -1.12
C GLU A 45 2.32 0.90 -0.57
N GLU A 46 2.61 -0.04 0.33
CA GLU A 46 1.60 -0.87 1.00
C GLU A 46 0.63 -0.02 1.83
N TRP A 47 1.14 0.96 2.58
CA TRP A 47 0.31 1.86 3.36
C TRP A 47 -0.64 2.66 2.45
N LEU A 48 -0.16 3.21 1.34
CA LEU A 48 -0.99 3.93 0.37
C LEU A 48 -2.03 3.02 -0.29
N ALA A 49 -1.66 1.79 -0.65
CA ALA A 49 -2.61 0.82 -1.19
C ALA A 49 -3.73 0.50 -0.18
N ALA A 50 -3.38 0.32 1.10
CA ALA A 50 -4.34 0.09 2.16
C ALA A 50 -5.25 1.30 2.42
N GLN A 51 -4.75 2.55 2.30
CA GLN A 51 -5.60 3.74 2.38
C GLN A 51 -6.62 3.77 1.24
N LYS A 52 -6.17 3.57 -0.01
CA LYS A 52 -7.07 3.54 -1.18
C LYS A 52 -8.14 2.46 -1.05
N LEU A 53 -7.77 1.27 -0.57
CA LEU A 53 -8.73 0.21 -0.32
C LEU A 53 -9.77 0.61 0.75
N ARG A 54 -9.34 1.25 1.84
CA ARG A 54 -10.26 1.77 2.86
C ARG A 54 -11.20 2.82 2.30
N GLU A 55 -10.73 3.71 1.44
CA GLU A 55 -11.56 4.72 0.77
C GLU A 55 -12.64 4.05 -0.07
N VAL A 56 -12.28 3.08 -0.91
CA VAL A 56 -13.23 2.34 -1.75
C VAL A 56 -14.25 1.58 -0.90
N VAL A 57 -13.80 0.81 0.10
CA VAL A 57 -14.70 0.05 0.99
C VAL A 57 -15.64 0.97 1.77
N THR A 58 -15.17 2.15 2.16
CA THR A 58 -16.01 3.14 2.85
C THR A 58 -17.07 3.69 1.91
N ALA A 59 -16.69 4.09 0.69
CA ALA A 59 -17.63 4.57 -0.31
C ALA A 59 -18.70 3.51 -0.65
N ASP A 60 -18.29 2.25 -0.86
CA ASP A 60 -19.22 1.16 -1.15
C ASP A 60 -20.21 0.93 0.00
N ARG A 61 -19.74 1.00 1.26
CA ARG A 61 -20.61 0.84 2.43
C ARG A 61 -21.60 2.00 2.58
N GLU A 62 -21.18 3.22 2.24
CA GLU A 62 -22.06 4.38 2.25
C GLU A 62 -23.13 4.30 1.16
N GLU A 63 -22.79 3.79 -0.02
CA GLU A 63 -23.71 3.67 -1.16
C GLU A 63 -24.67 2.47 -1.02
N PHE A 64 -24.18 1.31 -0.63
CA PHE A 64 -24.93 0.05 -0.68
C PHE A 64 -25.31 -0.51 0.70
N GLY A 65 -24.75 0.03 1.78
CA GLY A 65 -24.91 -0.51 3.12
C GLY A 65 -24.05 -1.76 3.39
N PRO A 66 -24.23 -2.43 4.55
CA PRO A 66 -23.49 -3.63 4.88
C PRO A 66 -23.91 -4.82 4.01
N VAL A 67 -22.96 -5.72 3.70
CA VAL A 67 -23.26 -6.99 3.02
C VAL A 67 -24.16 -7.83 3.93
N SER A 68 -25.29 -8.30 3.41
CA SER A 68 -26.22 -9.14 4.16
C SER A 68 -25.67 -10.56 4.33
N ALA A 69 -26.09 -11.24 5.41
CA ALA A 69 -25.74 -12.64 5.63
C ALA A 69 -26.23 -13.54 4.49
N GLU A 70 -27.43 -13.28 3.95
CA GLU A 70 -27.98 -14.00 2.80
C GLU A 70 -27.09 -13.85 1.55
N ALA A 71 -26.59 -12.64 1.28
CA ALA A 71 -25.69 -12.41 0.15
C ALA A 71 -24.34 -13.12 0.33
N LEU A 72 -23.79 -13.15 1.56
CA LEU A 72 -22.58 -13.91 1.87
C LEU A 72 -22.77 -15.41 1.69
N GLU A 73 -23.87 -15.96 2.23
CA GLU A 73 -24.18 -17.38 2.09
C GLU A 73 -24.41 -17.78 0.64
N GLN A 74 -25.03 -16.91 -0.17
CA GLN A 74 -25.18 -17.14 -1.61
C GLN A 74 -23.83 -17.17 -2.31
N ALA A 75 -22.95 -16.20 -2.04
CA ALA A 75 -21.63 -16.14 -2.64
C ALA A 75 -20.77 -17.37 -2.28
N GLU A 76 -20.83 -17.84 -1.04
CA GLU A 76 -20.10 -19.04 -0.60
C GLU A 76 -20.60 -20.32 -1.28
N ARG A 77 -21.90 -20.40 -1.61
CA ARG A 77 -22.44 -21.53 -2.38
C ARG A 77 -22.01 -21.54 -3.85
N GLU A 78 -21.67 -20.38 -4.41
CA GLU A 78 -21.39 -20.21 -5.84
C GLU A 78 -19.90 -20.31 -6.21
N TRP A 79 -19.00 -20.28 -5.22
CA TRP A 79 -17.54 -20.34 -5.39
C TRP A 79 -16.97 -21.76 -5.31
#